data_AF-A0A5N7MXX6-F1
#
_entry.id   AF-A0A5N7MXX6-F1
#
_cell.length_a   1.000
_cell.length_b   1.000
_cell.length_c   1.000
_cell.angle_alpha   90.00
_cell.angle_beta   90.00
_cell.angle_gamma   90.00
#
_symmetry.space_group_name_H-M   'P 1'
#
loop_
_entity.id
_entity.type
_entity.pdbx_description
1 polymer ?
#
loop_
_entity_poly.entity_id
_entity_poly.type
_entity_poly.pdbx_seq_one_letter_code
_entity_poly.pdbx_strand_id
1 'polypeptide(L)' 'RQYFPKGSDLSVHSQSDLDAIALRLNTRPRKTLGFQTPGATLAKAVALT' A
#
# COMPACT_ATOMS: atom_id res chain seq x y z
N ARG A 1 7.63 -11.01 -2.81
CA ARG A 1 8.09 -9.63 -2.55
C ARG A 1 8.38 -8.99 -3.90
N GLN A 2 7.84 -7.79 -4.18
CA GLN A 2 7.90 -7.19 -5.53
C GLN A 2 8.79 -5.94 -5.62
N TYR A 3 8.94 -5.16 -4.55
CA TYR A 3 9.67 -3.89 -4.58
C TYR A 3 11.00 -3.97 -3.84
N PHE A 4 11.03 -4.58 -2.66
CA PHE A 4 12.23 -4.69 -1.85
C PHE A 4 12.44 -6.11 -1.29
N PRO A 5 13.69 -6.56 -1.14
CA PRO A 5 14.05 -7.72 -0.34
C PRO A 5 13.53 -7.66 1.10
N LYS A 6 13.62 -8.79 1.83
CA LYS A 6 13.32 -8.80 3.27
C LYS A 6 14.39 -8.03 4.02
N GLY A 7 13.99 -7.12 4.91
CA GLY A 7 14.93 -6.40 5.76
C GLY A 7 15.71 -5.31 5.04
N SER A 8 15.27 -4.89 3.85
CA SER A 8 15.79 -3.68 3.22
C SER A 8 15.54 -2.48 4.11
N ASP A 9 16.60 -1.69 4.30
CA ASP A 9 16.50 -0.36 4.90
C ASP A 9 15.75 0.54 3.91
N LEU A 10 14.67 1.18 4.37
CA LEU A 10 13.87 2.09 3.55
C LEU A 10 14.36 3.54 3.63
N SER A 11 15.23 3.87 4.59
CA SER A 11 15.74 5.23 4.79
C SER A 11 16.60 5.73 3.63
N VAL A 12 17.15 4.80 2.84
CA VAL A 12 17.95 5.09 1.64
C VAL A 12 17.10 5.51 0.42
N HIS A 13 15.78 5.29 0.46
CA HIS A 13 14.87 5.63 -0.62
C HIS A 13 14.23 6.99 -0.38
N SER A 14 13.97 7.73 -1.46
CA SER A 14 13.26 9.00 -1.35
C SER A 14 11.81 8.77 -0.96
N GLN A 15 11.20 9.74 -0.27
CA GLN A 15 9.78 9.67 0.08
C GLN A 15 8.90 9.49 -1.17
N SER A 16 9.23 10.17 -2.28
CA SER A 16 8.52 10.05 -3.55
C SER A 16 8.54 8.64 -4.13
N ASP A 17 9.67 7.92 -4.00
CA ASP A 17 9.76 6.54 -4.48
C ASP A 17 8.86 5.62 -3.65
N LEU A 18 8.88 5.80 -2.33
CA LEU A 18 8.05 5.04 -1.41
C LEU A 18 6.56 5.33 -1.63
N ASP A 19 6.20 6.58 -1.89
CA ASP A 19 4.83 6.99 -2.18
C ASP A 19 4.32 6.39 -3.49
N ALA A 20 5.14 6.35 -4.54
CA ALA A 20 4.78 5.72 -5.80
C ALA A 20 4.50 4.21 -5.62
N ILE A 21 5.31 3.54 -4.80
CA ILE A 21 5.12 2.12 -4.46
C ILE A 21 3.85 1.94 -3.62
N ALA A 22 3.64 2.79 -2.62
CA ALA A 22 2.46 2.76 -1.75
C ALA A 22 1.18 2.97 -2.56
N LEU A 23 1.16 3.95 -3.46
CA LEU A 23 0.03 4.22 -4.36
C LEU A 23 -0.29 2.97 -5.19
N ARG A 24 0.72 2.34 -5.78
CA ARG A 24 0.53 1.12 -6.60
C ARG A 24 0.07 -0.06 -5.76
N LEU A 25 0.44 -0.17 -4.49
CA LEU A 25 -0.05 -1.22 -3.60
C LEU A 25 -1.48 -0.97 -3.13
N ASN A 26 -1.80 0.28 -2.79
CA ASN A 26 -3.08 0.69 -2.20
C ASN A 26 -4.22 0.77 -3.22
N THR A 27 -3.91 0.91 -4.51
CA THR A 27 -4.89 0.94 -5.61
C THR A 27 -5.17 -0.42 -6.24
N ARG A 28 -4.46 -1.48 -5.84
CA ARG A 28 -4.64 -2.83 -6.41
C ARG A 28 -5.86 -3.54 -5.83
N PRO A 29 -6.81 -4.01 -6.66
CA PRO A 29 -7.88 -4.91 -6.23
C PRO A 29 -7.34 -6.16 -5.55
N ARG A 30 -7.87 -6.51 -4.37
CA ARG A 30 -7.49 -7.72 -3.62
C ARG A 30 -8.68 -8.67 -3.48
N LYS A 31 -8.51 -9.93 -3.88
CA LYS A 31 -9.55 -10.97 -3.76
C LYS A 31 -10.05 -11.14 -2.32
N THR A 32 -9.15 -11.04 -1.34
CA THR A 32 -9.49 -11.13 0.10
C THR A 32 -10.36 -9.97 0.58
N LEU A 33 -10.38 -8.85 -0.13
CA LEU A 33 -11.23 -7.68 0.13
C LEU A 33 -12.44 -7.65 -0.82
N GLY A 34 -12.85 -8.80 -1.39
CA GLY A 34 -13.92 -8.84 -2.38
C GLY A 34 -13.61 -8.02 -3.64
N PHE A 35 -12.33 -7.99 -4.04
CA PHE A 35 -11.79 -7.17 -5.13
C PHE A 35 -11.81 -5.64 -4.90
N GLN A 36 -12.05 -5.18 -3.67
CA GLN A 36 -11.80 -3.78 -3.32
C GLN A 36 -10.31 -3.48 -3.20
N THR A 37 -9.97 -2.19 -3.26
CA THR A 37 -8.60 -1.72 -3.07
C THR A 37 -8.30 -1.50 -1.59
N PRO A 38 -7.08 -1.80 -1.11
CA PRO A 38 -6.71 -1.57 0.29
C PRO A 38 -6.95 -0.12 0.73
N GLY A 39 -6.66 0.86 -0.13
CA GLY A 39 -6.89 2.27 0.18
C GLY A 39 -8.35 2.61 0.44
N ALA A 40 -9.28 2.07 -0.36
CA ALA A 40 -10.71 2.31 -0.16
C ALA A 40 -11.24 1.64 1.12
N THR A 41 -10.81 0.40 1.39
CA THR A 41 -11.22 -0.31 2.62
C THR A 41 -10.68 0.39 3.87
N LEU A 42 -9.44 0.87 3.84
CA LEU A 42 -8.86 1.64 4.95
C LEU A 42 -9.62 2.94 5.18
N ALA A 43 -9.88 3.72 4.12
CA ALA A 43 -10.64 4.97 4.24
C ALA A 43 -12.03 4.75 4.87
N LYS A 44 -12.71 3.66 4.47
CA LYS A 44 -13.99 3.28 5.07
C LYS A 44 -13.86 2.92 6.56
N ALA A 45 -12.81 2.20 6.95
CA ALA A 45 -12.61 1.77 8.34
C ALA A 45 -12.31 2.96 9.27
N VAL A 46 -11.51 3.93 8.80
CA VAL A 46 -11.13 5.12 9.59
C VAL A 46 -12.26 6.14 9.66
N ALA A 47 -13.14 6.21 8.66
CA ALA A 47 -14.31 7.10 8.70
C ALA A 47 -15.41 6.64 9.68
N LEU A 48 -15.30 5.44 10.26
CA LEU A 48 -16.27 4.84 11.19
C LEU A 48 -15.86 4.98 12.67
N THR A 49 -14.78 5.71 12.96
CA THR A 49 -14.28 6.00 14.32
C THR A 49 -14.36 7.48 14.62
#